data_AF-A0AAU3GAE3-F1
#
_entry.id   AF-A0AAU3GAE3-F1
#
_cell.length_a   1.000
_cell.length_b   1.000
_cell.length_c   1.000
_cell.angle_alpha   90.00
_cell.angle_beta   90.00
_cell.angle_gamma   90.00
#
_symmetry.space_group_name_H-M   'P 1'
#
loop_
_entity.id
_entity.type
_entity.pdbx_description
1 polymer ?
#
loop_
_entity_poly.entity_id
_entity_poly.type
_entity_poly.pdbx_seq_one_letter_code
_entity_poly.pdbx_strand_id
1 'polypeptide(L)' 'MDGIRILALLPKEWRKDLKHVTGDIAIRVHTDEEVTSAQIRAEVTAILTNPEVSDWELVTCHALTNRRHETKEDTP' A
#
# COMPACT_ATOMS: atom_id res chain seq x y z
N MET A 1 -3.78 6.07 -15.90
CA MET A 1 -4.02 5.12 -14.79
C MET A 1 -3.60 5.80 -13.51
N ASP A 2 -4.56 6.15 -12.66
CA ASP A 2 -4.33 6.98 -11.48
C ASP A 2 -3.50 6.28 -10.40
N GLY A 3 -3.50 4.94 -10.35
CA GLY A 3 -2.60 4.18 -9.48
C GLY A 3 -1.12 4.50 -9.68
N ILE A 4 -0.70 4.86 -10.92
CA ILE A 4 0.68 5.28 -11.22
C ILE A 4 0.96 6.69 -10.68
N ARG A 5 -0.05 7.59 -10.67
CA ARG A 5 0.08 8.94 -10.12
C ARG A 5 0.23 8.89 -8.60
N ILE A 6 -0.60 8.09 -7.92
CA ILE A 6 -0.49 7.87 -6.47
C ILE A 6 0.91 7.31 -6.13
N LEU A 7 1.41 6.33 -6.90
CA LEU A 7 2.77 5.81 -6.76
C LEU A 7 3.86 6.88 -6.93
N ALA A 8 3.69 7.80 -7.89
CA ALA A 8 4.66 8.87 -8.15
C ALA A 8 4.69 9.92 -7.03
N LEU A 9 3.55 10.15 -6.36
CA LEU A 9 3.40 11.13 -5.28
C LEU A 9 3.90 10.61 -3.92
N LEU A 10 3.96 9.30 -3.73
CA LEU A 10 4.56 8.71 -2.53
C LEU A 10 6.06 9.06 -2.40
N PRO A 11 6.64 9.06 -1.19
CA PRO A 11 8.07 9.27 -0.98
C PRO A 11 8.95 8.40 -1.88
N LYS A 12 10.01 8.96 -2.47
CA LYS A 12 10.86 8.26 -3.46
C LYS A 12 11.74 7.20 -2.82
N GLU A 13 12.00 7.35 -1.54
CA GLU A 13 12.80 6.48 -0.68
C GLU A 13 12.07 5.16 -0.42
N TRP A 14 10.75 5.14 -0.56
CA TRP A 14 9.95 3.94 -0.37
C TRP A 14 9.99 3.08 -1.61
N ARG A 15 10.24 1.78 -1.44
CA ARG A 15 10.07 0.81 -2.52
C ARG A 15 8.59 0.49 -2.64
N LYS A 16 8.07 0.55 -3.86
CA LYS A 16 6.62 0.52 -4.12
C LYS A 16 6.32 -0.44 -5.26
N ASP A 17 5.20 -1.12 -5.17
CA ASP A 17 4.71 -2.02 -6.21
C ASP A 17 3.19 -1.86 -6.38
N LEU A 18 2.70 -1.91 -7.62
CA LEU A 18 1.28 -1.86 -7.94
C LEU A 18 0.77 -3.25 -8.24
N LYS A 19 -0.32 -3.65 -7.59
CA LYS A 19 -1.04 -4.89 -7.93
C LYS A 19 -2.51 -4.63 -8.14
N HIS A 20 -3.08 -5.32 -9.11
CA HIS A 20 -4.53 -5.45 -9.21
C HIS A 20 -4.95 -6.69 -8.42
N VAL A 21 -5.93 -6.53 -7.54
CA VAL A 21 -6.47 -7.61 -6.70
C VAL A 21 -7.98 -7.52 -6.75
N THR A 22 -8.63 -8.49 -7.40
CA THR A 22 -10.10 -8.63 -7.42
C THR A 22 -10.86 -7.34 -7.81
N GLY A 23 -10.33 -6.57 -8.76
CA GLY A 23 -10.95 -5.31 -9.20
C GLY A 23 -10.48 -4.06 -8.44
N ASP A 24 -9.74 -4.24 -7.34
CA ASP A 24 -9.09 -3.16 -6.59
C ASP A 24 -7.65 -2.93 -7.04
N ILE A 25 -7.16 -1.71 -6.81
CA ILE A 25 -5.75 -1.36 -6.92
C ILE A 25 -5.13 -1.41 -5.53
N ALA A 26 -4.13 -2.27 -5.36
CA ALA A 26 -3.32 -2.37 -4.15
C ALA A 26 -1.92 -1.80 -4.39
N ILE A 27 -1.50 -0.86 -3.54
CA ILE A 27 -0.13 -0.36 -3.51
C ILE A 27 0.60 -1.03 -2.35
N ARG A 28 1.64 -1.79 -2.65
CA ARG A 28 2.55 -2.34 -1.64
C ARG A 28 3.67 -1.33 -1.40
N VAL A 29 3.90 -1.00 -0.15
CA VAL A 29 4.96 -0.09 0.28
C VAL A 29 5.92 -0.87 1.18
N HIS A 30 7.21 -0.81 0.84
CA HIS A 30 8.30 -1.34 1.63
C HIS A 30 9.20 -0.16 2.01
N THR A 31 9.33 0.09 3.31
CA THR A 31 10.18 1.14 3.87
C THR A 31 11.39 0.49 4.52
N ASP A 32 12.59 1.04 4.25
CA ASP A 32 13.83 0.57 4.88
C ASP A 32 13.97 1.13 6.32
N GLU A 33 13.18 2.14 6.68
CA GLU A 33 13.09 2.74 8.03
C GLU A 33 11.85 2.25 8.80
N GLU A 34 11.82 2.48 10.13
CA GLU A 34 10.67 2.21 11.02
C GLU A 34 9.46 3.13 10.73
N VAL A 35 8.95 3.07 9.50
CA VAL A 35 7.71 3.74 9.11
C VAL A 35 6.54 2.82 9.47
N THR A 36 5.65 3.33 10.31
CA THR A 36 4.44 2.63 10.73
C THR A 36 3.35 2.69 9.66
N SER A 37 2.42 1.74 9.70
CA SER A 37 1.23 1.78 8.84
C SER A 37 0.38 3.04 9.06
N ALA A 38 0.42 3.65 10.24
CA ALA A 38 -0.24 4.91 10.53
C ALA A 38 0.39 6.09 9.76
N GLN A 39 1.72 6.14 9.67
CA GLN A 39 2.43 7.14 8.87
C GLN A 39 2.16 6.96 7.38
N ILE A 40 2.21 5.73 6.88
CA ILE A 40 1.86 5.43 5.47
C ILE A 40 0.41 5.86 5.18
N ARG A 41 -0.53 5.56 6.08
CA ARG A 41 -1.93 5.97 5.94
C ARG A 41 -2.06 7.49 5.88
N ALA A 42 -1.36 8.23 6.74
CA ALA A 42 -1.40 9.69 6.77
C ALA A 42 -0.90 10.29 5.44
N GLU A 43 0.24 9.80 4.94
CA GLU A 43 0.80 10.22 3.64
C GLU A 43 -0.15 9.91 2.47
N VAL A 44 -0.70 8.70 2.40
CA VAL A 44 -1.66 8.33 1.35
C VAL A 44 -2.91 9.18 1.43
N THR A 45 -3.44 9.41 2.62
CA THR A 45 -4.62 10.27 2.80
C THR A 45 -4.36 11.69 2.31
N ALA A 46 -3.19 12.26 2.61
CA ALA A 46 -2.79 13.57 2.12
C ALA A 46 -2.71 13.60 0.58
N ILE A 47 -2.13 12.57 -0.05
CA ILE A 47 -2.06 12.44 -1.51
C ILE A 47 -3.45 12.39 -2.14
N LEU A 48 -4.40 11.67 -1.53
CA LEU A 48 -5.77 11.57 -2.06
C LEU A 48 -6.56 12.88 -1.99
N THR A 49 -6.09 13.88 -1.26
CA THR A 49 -6.65 15.25 -1.33
C THR A 49 -6.20 16.02 -2.57
N ASN A 50 -5.21 15.52 -3.32
CA ASN A 50 -4.74 16.17 -4.54
C ASN A 50 -5.81 16.03 -5.65
N PRO A 51 -6.24 17.14 -6.27
CA PRO A 51 -7.24 17.14 -7.34
C PRO A 51 -6.88 16.26 -8.56
N GLU A 52 -5.60 15.93 -8.76
CA GLU A 52 -5.18 15.03 -9.84
C GLU A 52 -5.53 13.55 -9.60
N VAL A 53 -5.92 13.19 -8.38
CA VAL A 53 -6.28 11.83 -7.93
C VAL A 53 -7.52 11.81 -7.02
N SER A 54 -8.31 12.89 -6.98
CA SER A 54 -9.39 13.10 -6.00
C SER A 54 -10.58 12.15 -6.10
N ASP A 55 -10.67 11.35 -7.16
CA ASP A 55 -11.73 10.35 -7.33
C ASP A 55 -11.42 9.01 -6.65
N TRP A 56 -10.26 8.91 -5.98
CA TRP A 56 -9.80 7.69 -5.33
C TRP A 56 -9.91 7.80 -3.81
N GLU A 57 -10.33 6.72 -3.17
CA GLU A 57 -10.42 6.62 -1.72
C GLU A 57 -9.53 5.51 -1.16
N LEU A 58 -9.03 5.70 0.06
CA LEU A 58 -8.28 4.67 0.77
C LEU A 58 -9.24 3.73 1.49
N VAL A 59 -9.51 2.57 0.89
CA VAL A 59 -10.39 1.55 1.47
C VAL A 59 -9.75 0.87 2.68
N THR A 60 -8.46 0.51 2.60
CA THR A 60 -7.74 -0.15 3.69
C THR A 60 -6.24 0.13 3.64
N CYS A 61 -5.61 0.15 4.82
CA CYS A 61 -4.15 0.23 4.96
C CYS A 61 -3.75 -0.59 6.18
N HIS A 62 -3.03 -1.68 5.96
CA HIS A 62 -2.59 -2.61 7.00
C HIS A 62 -1.14 -3.01 6.78
N ALA A 63 -0.41 -3.23 7.88
CA ALA A 63 0.94 -3.77 7.81
C ALA A 63 0.88 -5.20 7.30
N LEU A 64 1.64 -5.49 6.24
CA LEU A 64 1.85 -6.86 5.80
C LEU A 64 2.87 -7.50 6.73
N THR A 65 2.40 -8.25 7.73
CA THR A 65 3.29 -9.16 8.45
C THR A 65 3.83 -10.15 7.43
N ASN A 66 5.16 -10.29 7.38
CA ASN A 66 5.84 -11.25 6.55
C ASN A 66 5.53 -12.68 7.07
N ARG A 67 4.29 -13.15 6.94
CA ARG A 67 3.96 -14.56 7.07
C ARG A 67 4.62 -15.24 5.88
N ARG A 68 5.85 -15.73 6.10
CA ARG A 68 6.27 -16.95 5.41
C ARG A 68 5.10 -17.92 5.55
N HIS A 69 4.66 -18.46 4.44
CA HIS A 69 3.83 -19.67 4.43
C HIS A 69 4.49 -20.69 5.37
N GLU A 70 3.98 -20.81 6.59
CA GLU A 70 4.05 -22.06 7.33
C GLU A 70 2.65 -22.64 7.20
N THR A 71 2.39 -23.24 6.04
CA THR A 71 1.32 -24.23 5.92
C THR A 71 1.77 -25.41 6.76
N LYS A 72 1.45 -25.38 8.06
CA LYS A 72 1.30 -26.62 8.83
C LYS A 72 0.07 -27.33 8.29
N GLU A 73 0.25 -28.10 7.23
CA GLU A 73 -0.58 -29.28 7.02
C GLU A 73 0.10 -30.41 7.77
N ASP A 74 -0.29 -30.58 9.02
CA ASP A 74 -0.02 -31.78 9.80
C ASP A 74 -1.24 -31.99 10.70
N THR A 75 -2.16 -32.86 10.25
CA THR A 75 -3.13 -33.57 11.09
C THR A 75 -3.86 -34.63 10.25
N PRO A 76 -4.32 -35.73 10.85
CA PRO A 76 -3.59 -36.85 11.46
C PRO A 76 -3.68 -38.15 10.62
#